data_AF-A0A7I7WGJ0-F1
#
_entry.id   AF-A0A7I7WGJ0-F1
#
_cell.length_a   1.000
_cell.length_b   1.000
_cell.length_c   1.000
_cell.angle_alpha   90.00
_cell.angle_beta   90.00
_cell.angle_gamma   90.00
#
_symmetry.space_group_name_H-M   'P 1'
#
loop_
_entity.id
_entity.type
_entity.pdbx_description
1 polymer ?
#
loop_
_entity_poly.entity_id
_entity_poly.type
_entity_poly.pdbx_seq_one_letter_code
_entity_poly.pdbx_strand_id
1 'polypeptide(L)'
;MDALDEADKFVSVRNLLPPHVTNLNAKKWIYRHMYQDERSALMHAKQGEDYRLPHDSARRKELTDSLGRLWHYVESLIEERLGVRHSKSSFPRATIDAMAKTVLQQHKMVVADANSEGGTDEMHPIPSHATLAELHSSAPVRDPKDSELWTVLAVGDPANLAHVTPIRSFGLKNIDSGASTVLSEICGPLALGSSVSRIEMLYGVRHVNPSGAPRWFPS
;
A
#
# COMPACT_ATOMS: atom_id res chain seq x y z
N MET A 1 -28.45 5.35 28.50
CA MET A 1 -27.12 6.00 28.56
C MET A 1 -26.38 5.48 27.35
N ASP A 2 -26.20 6.31 26.33
CA ASP A 2 -25.61 5.91 25.05
C ASP A 2 -24.09 5.73 25.21
N ALA A 3 -23.48 4.79 24.51
CA ALA A 3 -22.04 4.57 24.55
C ALA A 3 -21.27 5.84 24.12
N LEU A 4 -21.86 6.62 23.19
CA LEU A 4 -21.32 7.91 22.79
C LEU A 4 -21.46 8.98 23.89
N ASP A 5 -22.44 8.89 24.79
CA ASP A 5 -22.54 9.80 25.94
C ASP A 5 -21.45 9.54 26.98
N GLU A 6 -21.09 8.28 27.19
CA GLU A 6 -20.01 7.91 28.11
C GLU A 6 -18.63 8.26 27.56
N ALA A 7 -18.41 8.05 26.25
CA ALA A 7 -17.13 8.38 25.63
C ALA A 7 -16.86 9.90 25.57
N ASP A 8 -17.90 10.71 25.34
CA ASP A 8 -17.83 12.18 25.25
C ASP A 8 -17.37 12.84 26.56
N LYS A 9 -17.45 12.14 27.69
CA LYS A 9 -16.94 12.60 29.00
C LYS A 9 -15.40 12.63 29.06
N PHE A 10 -14.74 11.81 28.26
CA PHE A 10 -13.28 11.67 28.22
C PHE A 10 -12.70 12.40 27.00
N VAL A 11 -13.23 12.09 25.82
CA VAL A 11 -12.77 12.68 24.55
C VAL A 11 -13.97 13.10 23.74
N SER A 12 -13.98 14.37 23.30
CA SER A 12 -15.14 14.91 22.59
C SER A 12 -15.42 14.13 21.31
N VAL A 13 -16.66 13.65 21.20
CA VAL A 13 -17.18 12.92 20.03
C VAL A 13 -17.15 13.78 18.77
N ARG A 14 -17.04 15.12 18.90
CA ARG A 14 -16.85 16.03 17.76
C ARG A 14 -15.56 15.76 16.99
N ASN A 15 -14.54 15.16 17.61
CA ASN A 15 -13.28 14.82 16.97
C ASN A 15 -13.42 13.73 15.88
N LEU A 16 -14.53 12.99 15.87
CA LEU A 16 -14.85 12.03 14.81
C LEU A 16 -15.43 12.69 13.54
N LEU A 17 -15.90 13.94 13.65
CA LEU A 17 -16.51 14.64 12.52
C LEU A 17 -15.46 15.09 11.51
N PRO A 18 -15.76 15.07 10.20
CA PRO A 18 -14.94 15.74 9.20
C PRO A 18 -14.82 17.25 9.51
N PRO A 19 -13.69 17.91 9.18
CA PRO A 19 -13.45 19.31 9.53
C PRO A 19 -14.52 20.30 9.02
N HIS A 20 -15.17 19.97 7.92
CA HIS A 20 -16.22 20.78 7.29
C HIS A 20 -17.61 20.53 7.89
N VAL A 21 -17.79 19.53 8.76
CA VAL A 21 -19.06 19.20 9.42
C VAL A 21 -19.11 19.91 10.77
N THR A 22 -19.87 20.99 10.84
CA THR A 22 -20.00 21.82 12.06
C THR A 22 -21.28 21.55 12.86
N ASN A 23 -21.99 20.45 12.56
CA ASN A 23 -23.30 20.13 13.13
C ASN A 23 -23.29 20.19 14.68
N LEU A 24 -24.29 20.87 15.27
CA LEU A 24 -24.49 20.92 16.72
C LEU A 24 -24.79 19.54 17.33
N ASN A 25 -25.29 18.59 16.53
CA ASN A 25 -25.58 17.22 16.99
C ASN A 25 -24.64 16.20 16.33
N ALA A 26 -23.39 16.20 16.80
CA ALA A 26 -22.33 15.28 16.36
C ALA A 26 -22.75 13.81 16.46
N LYS A 27 -23.42 13.44 17.55
CA LYS A 27 -23.89 12.07 17.82
C LYS A 27 -24.88 11.59 16.75
N LYS A 28 -25.86 12.43 16.40
CA LYS A 28 -26.82 12.12 15.32
C LYS A 28 -26.13 11.99 13.96
N TRP A 29 -25.11 12.80 13.69
CA TRP A 29 -24.35 12.70 12.46
C TRP A 29 -23.58 11.37 12.39
N ILE A 30 -22.86 11.00 13.44
CA ILE A 30 -22.10 9.74 13.54
C ILE A 30 -23.01 8.54 13.40
N TYR A 31 -24.14 8.54 14.12
CA TYR A 31 -25.09 7.43 14.05
C TYR A 31 -25.64 7.23 12.62
N ARG A 32 -25.91 8.32 11.91
CA ARG A 32 -26.39 8.26 10.52
C ARG A 32 -25.30 7.79 9.57
N HIS A 33 -24.12 8.39 9.63
CA HIS A 33 -23.11 8.27 8.58
C HIS A 33 -22.05 7.19 8.82
N MET A 34 -21.85 6.77 10.06
CA MET A 34 -20.98 5.64 10.38
C MET A 34 -21.84 4.40 10.63
N TYR A 35 -22.79 4.44 11.56
CA TYR A 35 -23.51 3.22 11.93
C TYR A 35 -24.58 2.76 10.92
N GLN A 36 -25.49 3.64 10.47
CA GLN A 36 -26.57 3.23 9.56
C GLN A 36 -26.05 2.92 8.15
N ASP A 37 -25.17 3.77 7.62
CA ASP A 37 -24.60 3.60 6.28
C ASP A 37 -23.66 2.38 6.20
N GLU A 38 -22.82 2.12 7.22
CA GLU A 38 -21.99 0.90 7.24
C GLU A 38 -22.83 -0.36 7.41
N ARG A 39 -23.85 -0.35 8.28
CA ARG A 39 -24.77 -1.49 8.44
C ARG A 39 -25.49 -1.79 7.13
N SER A 40 -25.95 -0.77 6.41
CA SER A 40 -26.54 -0.93 5.08
C SER A 40 -25.51 -1.49 4.08
N ALA A 41 -24.31 -0.92 4.03
CA ALA A 41 -23.24 -1.38 3.14
C ALA A 41 -22.85 -2.85 3.39
N LEU A 42 -22.72 -3.26 4.65
CA LEU A 42 -22.45 -4.65 5.04
C LEU A 42 -23.57 -5.61 4.63
N MET A 43 -24.83 -5.17 4.69
CA MET A 43 -25.97 -5.99 4.28
C MET A 43 -26.06 -6.13 2.75
N HIS A 44 -25.74 -5.08 1.98
CA HIS A 44 -25.66 -5.17 0.52
C HIS A 44 -24.44 -5.96 0.04
N ALA A 45 -23.29 -5.84 0.71
CA ALA A 45 -22.09 -6.62 0.42
C ALA A 45 -22.32 -8.13 0.58
N LYS A 46 -23.18 -8.55 1.52
CA LYS A 46 -23.59 -9.96 1.67
C LYS A 46 -24.53 -10.46 0.59
N GLN A 47 -25.21 -9.56 -0.13
CA GLN A 47 -26.19 -9.91 -1.17
C GLN A 47 -25.64 -9.79 -2.59
N GLY A 48 -24.34 -9.49 -2.75
CA GLY A 48 -23.70 -9.38 -4.06
C GLY A 48 -24.12 -8.15 -4.88
N GLU A 49 -24.82 -7.19 -4.26
CA GLU A 49 -25.18 -5.92 -4.87
C GLU A 49 -24.11 -4.85 -4.61
N ASP A 50 -24.04 -3.88 -5.54
CA ASP A 50 -23.01 -2.83 -5.67
C ASP A 50 -22.22 -2.53 -4.39
N TYR A 51 -20.97 -2.96 -4.41
CA TYR A 51 -20.02 -2.75 -3.34
C TYR A 51 -19.84 -1.23 -3.12
N ARG A 52 -20.23 -0.73 -1.93
CA ARG A 52 -19.88 0.63 -1.48
C ARG A 52 -18.40 0.76 -1.07
N LEU A 53 -17.52 -0.11 -1.58
CA LEU A 53 -16.09 0.11 -1.48
C LEU A 53 -15.72 1.26 -2.40
N PRO A 54 -14.77 2.11 -2.01
CA PRO A 54 -14.34 3.22 -2.82
C PRO A 54 -13.63 2.76 -4.11
N HIS A 55 -14.36 2.76 -5.21
CA HIS A 55 -13.85 2.40 -6.55
C HIS A 55 -12.91 3.47 -7.14
N ASP A 56 -13.06 4.74 -6.74
CA ASP A 56 -12.23 5.85 -7.20
C ASP A 56 -11.23 6.35 -6.12
N SER A 57 -10.22 7.10 -6.56
CA SER A 57 -9.16 7.60 -5.69
C SER A 57 -9.64 8.64 -4.67
N ALA A 58 -10.69 9.39 -4.97
CA ALA A 58 -11.24 10.42 -4.09
C ALA A 58 -11.98 9.77 -2.90
N ARG A 59 -12.85 8.80 -3.17
CA ARG A 59 -13.56 8.02 -2.15
C ARG A 59 -12.59 7.18 -1.31
N ARG A 60 -11.50 6.68 -1.90
CA ARG A 60 -10.45 5.96 -1.15
C ARG A 60 -9.78 6.87 -0.13
N LYS A 61 -9.45 8.10 -0.55
CA LYS A 61 -8.90 9.11 0.35
C LYS A 61 -9.88 9.46 1.47
N GLU A 62 -11.16 9.66 1.16
CA GLU A 62 -12.19 9.96 2.16
C GLU A 62 -12.35 8.84 3.20
N LEU A 63 -12.33 7.57 2.75
CA LEU A 63 -12.35 6.40 3.64
C LEU A 63 -11.12 6.35 4.54
N THR A 64 -9.92 6.51 3.97
CA THR A 64 -8.67 6.56 4.73
C THR A 64 -8.68 7.68 5.77
N ASP A 65 -9.13 8.88 5.39
CA ASP A 65 -9.23 10.01 6.31
C ASP A 65 -10.25 9.75 7.42
N SER A 66 -11.36 9.05 7.12
CA SER A 66 -12.38 8.66 8.11
C SER A 66 -11.86 7.64 9.11
N LEU A 67 -11.19 6.60 8.64
CA LEU A 67 -10.57 5.59 9.49
C LEU A 67 -9.41 6.17 10.31
N GLY A 68 -8.68 7.14 9.74
CA GLY A 68 -7.68 7.91 10.48
C GLY A 68 -8.27 8.69 11.65
N ARG A 69 -9.40 9.38 11.45
CA ARG A 69 -10.11 10.07 12.54
C ARG A 69 -10.61 9.11 13.61
N LEU A 70 -11.20 7.99 13.20
CA LEU A 70 -11.66 6.95 14.14
C LEU A 70 -10.51 6.38 14.95
N TRP A 71 -9.39 6.07 14.30
CA TRP A 71 -8.18 5.58 14.97
C TRP A 71 -7.70 6.56 16.04
N HIS A 72 -7.50 7.82 15.68
CA HIS A 72 -7.04 8.84 16.64
C HIS A 72 -8.02 9.09 17.77
N TYR A 73 -9.33 9.06 17.50
CA TYR A 73 -10.34 9.17 18.54
C TYR A 73 -10.25 8.00 19.55
N VAL A 74 -10.14 6.76 19.06
CA VAL A 74 -10.02 5.58 19.91
C VAL A 74 -8.71 5.60 20.69
N GLU A 75 -7.60 5.97 20.05
CA GLU A 75 -6.29 6.17 20.69
C GLU A 75 -6.42 7.15 21.87
N SER A 76 -6.93 8.37 21.64
CA SER A 76 -7.12 9.36 22.70
C SER A 76 -8.09 8.89 23.78
N LEU A 77 -9.16 8.18 23.42
CA LEU A 77 -10.12 7.67 24.39
C LEU A 77 -9.50 6.62 25.32
N ILE A 78 -8.65 5.75 24.79
CA ILE A 78 -7.90 4.75 25.57
C ILE A 78 -6.89 5.44 26.49
N GLU A 79 -6.14 6.42 25.97
CA GLU A 79 -5.15 7.18 26.75
C GLU A 79 -5.80 7.88 27.95
N GLU A 80 -6.89 8.62 27.71
CA GLU A 80 -7.62 9.35 28.76
C GLU A 80 -8.30 8.41 29.76
N ARG A 81 -8.90 7.30 29.28
CA ARG A 81 -9.63 6.38 30.16
C ARG A 81 -8.72 5.52 31.03
N LEU A 82 -7.58 5.09 30.50
CA LEU A 82 -6.66 4.17 31.20
C LEU A 82 -5.45 4.90 31.82
N GLY A 83 -5.29 6.20 31.57
CA GLY A 83 -4.14 6.98 32.05
C GLY A 83 -2.80 6.53 31.45
N VAL A 84 -2.85 5.90 30.27
CA VAL A 84 -1.66 5.42 29.54
C VAL A 84 -1.35 6.36 28.39
N ARG A 85 -0.11 6.31 27.89
CA ARG A 85 0.25 6.97 26.64
C ARG A 85 0.57 5.92 25.60
N HIS A 86 0.05 6.10 24.41
CA HIS A 86 0.40 5.31 23.26
C HIS A 86 1.88 5.55 22.90
N SER A 87 2.61 4.44 22.70
CA SER A 87 4.02 4.51 22.33
C SER A 87 4.13 4.96 20.89
N LYS A 88 4.52 6.22 20.69
CA LYS A 88 4.83 6.76 19.37
C LYS A 88 6.22 6.32 18.97
N SER A 89 6.31 5.12 18.41
CA SER A 89 7.49 4.68 17.67
C SER A 89 7.41 5.30 16.27
N SER A 90 8.33 6.22 15.97
CA SER A 90 8.51 6.70 14.60
C SER A 90 9.98 7.00 14.36
N PHE A 91 10.51 6.52 13.24
CA PHE A 91 11.80 6.99 12.77
C PHE A 91 11.71 8.45 12.32
N PRO A 92 12.76 9.26 12.54
CA PRO A 92 12.86 10.56 11.90
C PRO A 92 12.71 10.44 10.39
N ARG A 93 12.08 11.44 9.74
CA ARG A 93 11.85 11.42 8.29
C ARG A 93 13.14 11.20 7.49
N ALA A 94 14.24 11.83 7.89
CA ALA A 94 15.54 11.63 7.25
C ALA A 94 16.04 10.17 7.30
N THR A 95 15.72 9.43 8.37
CA THR A 95 16.05 8.02 8.51
C THR A 95 15.21 7.17 7.56
N ILE A 96 13.91 7.44 7.46
CA ILE A 96 13.01 6.76 6.54
C ILE A 96 13.46 6.99 5.09
N ASP A 97 13.80 8.23 4.74
CA ASP A 97 14.33 8.59 3.43
C ASP A 97 15.60 7.81 3.08
N ALA A 98 16.53 7.71 4.03
CA ALA A 98 17.78 6.97 3.85
C ALA A 98 17.49 5.48 3.65
N MET A 99 16.66 4.88 4.51
CA MET A 99 16.30 3.46 4.41
C MET A 99 15.60 3.14 3.08
N ALA A 100 14.60 3.92 2.67
CA ALA A 100 13.87 3.70 1.43
C ALA A 100 14.80 3.76 0.21
N LYS A 101 15.70 4.76 0.17
CA LYS A 101 16.71 4.87 -0.90
C LYS A 101 17.66 3.69 -0.90
N THR A 102 18.18 3.28 0.26
CA THR A 102 19.08 2.13 0.38
C THR A 102 18.42 0.86 -0.13
N VAL A 103 17.20 0.54 0.30
CA VAL A 103 16.49 -0.66 -0.14
C VAL A 103 16.26 -0.64 -1.65
N LEU A 104 15.82 0.49 -2.20
CA LEU A 104 15.57 0.63 -3.65
C LEU A 104 16.86 0.56 -4.46
N GLN A 105 17.99 1.04 -3.93
CA GLN A 105 19.29 1.01 -4.60
C GLN A 105 20.01 -0.34 -4.49
N GLN A 106 19.65 -1.17 -3.52
CA GLN A 106 20.22 -2.53 -3.35
C GLN A 106 19.68 -3.56 -4.34
N HIS A 107 18.70 -3.18 -5.16
CA HIS A 107 18.03 -4.08 -6.08
C HIS A 107 18.04 -3.52 -7.50
N LYS A 108 18.24 -4.42 -8.46
CA LYS A 108 17.95 -4.17 -9.87
C LYS A 108 16.65 -4.84 -10.25
N MET A 109 15.80 -4.16 -11.01
CA MET A 109 14.62 -4.80 -11.59
C MET A 109 15.03 -5.70 -12.75
N VAL A 110 14.44 -6.89 -12.82
CA VAL A 110 14.75 -7.91 -13.82
C VAL A 110 13.49 -8.49 -14.45
N VAL A 111 13.63 -8.96 -15.68
CA VAL A 111 12.65 -9.84 -16.34
C VAL A 111 13.27 -11.23 -16.50
N ALA A 112 12.45 -12.27 -16.37
CA ALA A 112 12.89 -13.65 -16.46
C ALA A 112 11.99 -14.50 -17.37
N ASP A 113 12.55 -15.56 -17.94
CA ASP A 113 11.85 -16.55 -18.77
C ASP A 113 11.21 -17.70 -17.96
N ALA A 114 11.33 -17.65 -16.64
CA ALA A 114 10.79 -18.62 -15.70
C ALA A 114 9.94 -17.96 -14.60
N ASN A 115 9.02 -18.73 -14.03
CA ASN A 115 8.30 -18.37 -12.81
C ASN A 115 9.10 -18.78 -11.58
N SER A 116 8.60 -18.44 -10.39
CA SER A 116 9.24 -18.87 -9.14
C SER A 116 9.31 -20.39 -9.08
N GLU A 117 10.39 -20.94 -8.51
CA GLU A 117 10.40 -22.36 -8.15
C GLU A 117 9.35 -22.56 -7.05
N GLY A 118 8.16 -23.02 -7.44
CA GLY A 118 7.05 -23.24 -6.51
C GLY A 118 7.51 -24.08 -5.31
N GLY A 119 7.53 -23.43 -4.15
CA GLY A 119 7.97 -24.00 -2.88
C GLY A 119 7.41 -23.18 -1.73
N THR A 120 7.46 -23.72 -0.52
CA THR A 120 6.99 -23.06 0.72
C THR A 120 7.86 -21.88 1.17
N ASP A 121 8.82 -21.46 0.34
CA ASP A 121 9.75 -20.39 0.67
C ASP A 121 9.12 -19.03 0.33
N GLU A 122 9.00 -18.17 1.34
CA GLU A 122 8.36 -16.84 1.22
C GLU A 122 9.09 -15.91 0.23
N MET A 123 10.31 -16.26 -0.18
CA MET A 123 11.14 -15.43 -1.04
C MET A 123 10.97 -15.66 -2.55
N HIS A 124 10.12 -16.59 -3.00
CA HIS A 124 9.80 -16.83 -4.42
C HIS A 124 11.03 -16.73 -5.36
N PRO A 125 12.07 -17.56 -5.17
CA PRO A 125 13.32 -17.42 -5.92
C PRO A 125 13.12 -17.66 -7.42
N ILE A 126 13.85 -16.89 -8.23
CA ILE A 126 13.98 -17.17 -9.66
C ILE A 126 14.93 -18.37 -9.81
N PRO A 127 14.57 -19.40 -10.59
CA PRO A 127 15.42 -20.56 -10.84
C PRO A 127 16.81 -20.15 -11.35
N SER A 128 17.87 -20.81 -10.86
CA SER A 128 19.25 -20.50 -11.26
C SER A 128 19.55 -20.76 -12.74
N HIS A 129 18.73 -21.59 -13.38
CA HIS A 129 18.81 -21.90 -14.81
C HIS A 129 17.99 -20.95 -15.69
N ALA A 130 17.25 -20.00 -15.09
CA ALA A 130 16.45 -19.04 -15.83
C ALA A 130 17.33 -17.99 -16.52
N THR A 131 16.89 -17.52 -17.68
CA THR A 131 17.50 -16.39 -18.37
C THR A 131 16.97 -15.09 -17.76
N LEU A 132 17.88 -14.19 -17.41
CA LEU A 132 17.56 -12.90 -16.79
C LEU A 132 18.07 -11.74 -17.63
N ALA A 133 17.24 -10.71 -17.77
CA ALA A 133 17.67 -9.42 -18.29
C ALA A 133 17.42 -8.33 -17.25
N GLU A 134 18.45 -7.52 -17.01
CA GLU A 134 18.39 -6.38 -16.09
C GLU A 134 17.80 -5.16 -16.80
N LEU A 135 16.89 -4.46 -16.12
CA LEU A 135 16.31 -3.21 -16.59
C LEU A 135 17.12 -2.01 -16.07
N HIS A 136 17.13 -0.92 -16.85
CA HIS A 136 17.83 0.29 -16.47
C HIS A 136 16.97 1.12 -15.53
N SER A 137 17.38 1.17 -14.26
CA SER A 137 16.63 1.83 -13.18
C SER A 137 16.94 3.33 -13.12
N SER A 138 15.91 4.14 -12.89
CA SER A 138 16.03 5.56 -12.56
C SER A 138 16.57 5.77 -11.14
N ALA A 139 16.86 7.02 -10.78
CA ALA A 139 17.04 7.36 -9.37
C ALA A 139 15.73 7.13 -8.59
N PRO A 140 15.78 6.74 -7.31
CA PRO A 140 14.61 6.70 -6.44
C PRO A 140 13.96 8.08 -6.29
N VAL A 141 12.65 8.15 -6.46
CA VAL A 141 11.85 9.37 -6.33
C VAL A 141 10.72 9.15 -5.33
N ARG A 142 10.44 10.15 -4.50
CA ARG A 142 9.29 10.13 -3.59
C ARG A 142 8.01 10.40 -4.38
N ASP A 143 6.94 9.66 -4.10
CA ASP A 143 5.65 9.88 -4.75
C ASP A 143 5.10 11.28 -4.37
N PRO A 144 4.60 12.07 -5.35
CA PRO A 144 4.12 13.42 -5.09
C PRO A 144 2.79 13.46 -4.30
N LYS A 145 2.03 12.36 -4.31
CA LYS A 145 0.73 12.22 -3.64
C LYS A 145 0.83 11.44 -2.33
N ASP A 146 1.91 10.67 -2.14
CA ASP A 146 2.14 9.88 -0.95
C ASP A 146 3.56 10.07 -0.40
N SER A 147 3.67 10.83 0.70
CA SER A 147 4.97 11.14 1.29
C SER A 147 5.69 9.94 1.91
N GLU A 148 4.99 8.82 2.14
CA GLU A 148 5.54 7.60 2.72
C GLU A 148 5.93 6.58 1.64
N LEU A 149 5.78 6.90 0.35
CA LEU A 149 6.09 6.03 -0.78
C LEU A 149 7.30 6.56 -1.57
N TRP A 150 8.24 5.67 -1.84
CA TRP A 150 9.33 5.87 -2.78
C TRP A 150 9.24 4.87 -3.90
N THR A 151 9.59 5.29 -5.10
CA THR A 151 9.50 4.47 -6.31
C THR A 151 10.76 4.60 -7.15
N VAL A 152 11.03 3.56 -7.94
CA VAL A 152 12.02 3.53 -9.00
C VAL A 152 11.32 3.00 -10.25
N LEU A 153 11.48 3.71 -11.36
CA LEU A 153 11.06 3.24 -12.68
C LEU A 153 12.26 2.60 -13.36
N ALA A 154 12.12 1.38 -13.88
CA ALA A 154 13.11 0.78 -14.74
C ALA A 154 12.57 0.56 -16.15
N VAL A 155 13.45 0.76 -17.13
CA VAL A 155 13.11 0.68 -18.54
C VAL A 155 14.01 -0.35 -19.23
N GLY A 156 13.40 -1.19 -20.06
CA GLY A 156 14.08 -2.15 -20.92
C GLY A 156 13.78 -1.86 -22.40
N ASP A 157 14.83 -1.80 -23.20
CA ASP A 157 14.71 -1.83 -24.66
C ASP A 157 14.39 -3.27 -25.11
N PRO A 158 13.33 -3.51 -25.89
CA PRO A 158 13.00 -4.83 -26.40
C PRO A 158 14.16 -5.57 -27.09
N ALA A 159 15.06 -4.86 -27.77
CA ALA A 159 16.24 -5.47 -28.38
C ALA A 159 17.18 -6.09 -27.33
N ASN A 160 17.33 -5.44 -26.18
CA ASN A 160 18.11 -5.95 -25.06
C ASN A 160 17.39 -7.08 -24.32
N LEU A 161 16.09 -7.25 -24.50
CA LEU A 161 15.28 -8.30 -23.86
C LEU A 161 15.02 -9.50 -24.77
N ALA A 162 15.43 -9.45 -26.04
CA ALA A 162 15.16 -10.49 -27.03
C ALA A 162 15.66 -11.88 -26.61
N HIS A 163 16.70 -11.95 -25.79
CA HIS A 163 17.27 -13.19 -25.27
C HIS A 163 16.45 -13.81 -24.11
N VAL A 164 15.52 -13.06 -23.51
CA VAL A 164 14.59 -13.53 -22.48
C VAL A 164 13.21 -13.70 -23.12
N THR A 165 13.04 -14.78 -23.89
CA THR A 165 11.78 -15.05 -24.60
C THR A 165 11.34 -16.49 -24.39
N PRO A 166 10.11 -16.75 -23.91
CA PRO A 166 9.12 -15.75 -23.49
C PRO A 166 9.40 -15.19 -22.10
N ILE A 167 9.03 -13.94 -21.85
CA ILE A 167 9.03 -13.38 -20.50
C ILE A 167 7.90 -14.02 -19.72
N ARG A 168 8.19 -14.50 -18.51
CA ARG A 168 7.20 -15.13 -17.62
C ARG A 168 7.07 -14.40 -16.29
N SER A 169 8.10 -13.71 -15.83
CA SER A 169 8.04 -13.00 -14.55
C SER A 169 8.85 -11.71 -14.54
N PHE A 170 8.46 -10.85 -13.60
CA PHE A 170 9.18 -9.64 -13.20
C PHE A 170 9.67 -9.83 -11.77
N GLY A 171 10.89 -9.35 -11.50
CA GLY A 171 11.55 -9.61 -10.22
C GLY A 171 12.54 -8.54 -9.82
N LEU A 172 13.18 -8.80 -8.69
CA LEU A 172 14.32 -8.04 -8.21
C LEU A 172 15.55 -8.96 -8.15
N LYS A 173 16.70 -8.40 -8.49
CA LYS A 173 18.01 -8.98 -8.25
C LYS A 173 18.73 -8.14 -7.23
N ASN A 174 19.08 -8.73 -6.09
CA ASN A 174 19.89 -8.06 -5.08
C ASN A 174 21.32 -7.89 -5.62
N ILE A 175 21.87 -6.68 -5.52
CA ILE A 175 23.17 -6.33 -6.11
C ILE A 175 24.32 -7.03 -5.39
N ASP A 176 24.24 -7.16 -4.06
CA ASP A 176 25.33 -7.68 -3.24
C ASP A 176 25.40 -9.22 -3.27
N SER A 177 24.25 -9.88 -3.12
CA SER A 177 24.16 -11.35 -3.10
C SER A 177 23.99 -11.98 -4.48
N GLY A 178 23.54 -11.21 -5.48
CA GLY A 178 23.14 -11.73 -6.79
C GLY A 178 21.85 -12.54 -6.79
N ALA A 179 21.24 -12.77 -5.62
CA ALA A 179 19.99 -13.51 -5.49
C ALA A 179 18.86 -12.78 -6.22
N SER A 180 18.02 -13.52 -6.94
CA SER A 180 16.91 -12.97 -7.71
C SER A 180 15.59 -13.57 -7.25
N THR A 181 14.58 -12.73 -7.06
CA THR A 181 13.26 -13.09 -6.54
C THR A 181 12.16 -12.59 -7.47
N VAL A 182 11.11 -13.39 -7.61
CA VAL A 182 9.92 -13.04 -8.38
C VAL A 182 9.02 -12.13 -7.54
N LEU A 183 8.60 -11.01 -8.14
CA LEU A 183 7.58 -10.11 -7.56
C LEU A 183 6.22 -10.28 -8.24
N SER A 184 6.21 -10.59 -9.54
CA SER A 184 4.99 -10.71 -10.32
C SER A 184 5.18 -11.75 -11.41
N GLU A 185 4.29 -12.73 -11.42
CA GLU A 185 4.20 -13.73 -12.48
C GLU A 185 3.18 -13.28 -13.53
N ILE A 186 3.52 -13.49 -14.79
CA ILE A 186 2.61 -13.29 -15.91
C ILE A 186 1.81 -14.57 -16.09
N CYS A 187 0.48 -14.45 -16.11
CA CYS A 187 -0.39 -15.54 -16.52
C CYS A 187 -0.21 -15.83 -18.01
N GLY A 188 0.70 -16.75 -18.31
CA GLY A 188 1.10 -17.12 -19.67
C GLY A 188 2.39 -16.44 -20.14
N PRO A 189 2.97 -16.89 -21.26
CA PRO A 189 4.20 -16.32 -21.80
C PRO A 189 3.94 -14.96 -22.47
N LEU A 190 4.70 -13.94 -22.08
CA LEU A 190 4.76 -12.66 -22.79
C LEU A 190 5.88 -12.70 -23.84
N ALA A 191 5.50 -12.76 -25.11
CA ALA A 191 6.41 -12.58 -26.23
C ALA A 191 6.36 -11.12 -26.71
N LEU A 192 7.52 -10.51 -26.90
CA LEU A 192 7.60 -9.13 -27.37
C LEU A 192 7.47 -9.10 -28.90
N GLY A 193 6.39 -8.48 -29.38
CA GLY A 193 6.23 -8.19 -30.80
C GLY A 193 7.09 -7.03 -31.26
N SER A 194 7.27 -6.89 -32.58
CA SER A 194 8.04 -5.80 -33.20
C SER A 194 7.44 -4.40 -32.99
N SER A 195 6.19 -4.31 -32.55
CA SER A 195 5.51 -3.05 -32.23
C SER A 195 5.79 -2.54 -30.81
N VAL A 196 6.42 -3.35 -29.95
CA VAL A 196 6.80 -2.92 -28.60
C VAL A 196 8.03 -2.03 -28.71
N SER A 197 7.97 -0.83 -28.14
CA SER A 197 9.08 0.13 -28.15
C SER A 197 9.81 0.24 -26.80
N ARG A 198 9.16 -0.17 -25.71
CA ARG A 198 9.74 -0.17 -24.35
C ARG A 198 8.99 -1.11 -23.41
N ILE A 199 9.70 -1.65 -22.44
CA ILE A 199 9.13 -2.28 -21.25
C ILE A 199 9.43 -1.41 -20.04
N GLU A 200 8.43 -1.21 -19.19
CA GLU A 200 8.56 -0.42 -17.97
C GLU A 200 8.14 -1.25 -16.77
N MET A 201 8.93 -1.19 -15.70
CA MET A 201 8.62 -1.78 -14.40
C MET A 201 8.73 -0.68 -13.34
N LEU A 202 7.68 -0.55 -12.52
CA LEU A 202 7.66 0.37 -11.38
C LEU A 202 7.73 -0.44 -10.10
N TYR A 203 8.77 -0.23 -9.30
CA TYR A 203 8.93 -0.84 -7.98
C TYR A 203 8.95 0.25 -6.90
N GLY A 204 8.39 -0.05 -5.73
CA GLY A 204 8.30 0.93 -4.66
C GLY A 204 8.38 0.34 -3.26
N VAL A 205 8.89 1.14 -2.35
CA VAL A 205 8.97 0.86 -0.91
C VAL A 205 8.12 1.89 -0.20
N ARG A 206 7.22 1.40 0.65
CA ARG A 206 6.38 2.24 1.49
C ARG A 206 6.75 2.04 2.96
N HIS A 207 6.97 3.14 3.66
CA HIS A 207 7.07 3.09 5.11
C HIS A 207 5.67 3.01 5.71
N VAL A 208 5.44 1.98 6.54
CA VAL A 208 4.19 1.80 7.29
C VAL A 208 4.53 1.87 8.77
N ASN A 209 3.95 2.83 9.48
CA ASN A 209 4.04 2.86 10.93
C ASN A 209 2.93 1.95 11.50
N PRO A 210 3.27 0.80 12.12
CA PRO A 210 2.28 -0.12 12.67
C PRO A 210 1.50 0.46 13.85
N SER A 211 2.02 1.52 14.47
CA SER A 211 1.35 2.27 15.55
C SER A 211 0.50 3.44 15.02
N GLY A 212 0.53 3.69 13.71
CA GLY A 212 -0.24 4.74 13.06
C GLY A 212 -1.61 4.26 12.58
N ALA A 213 -2.48 5.21 12.26
CA ALA A 213 -3.74 4.91 11.61
C ALA A 213 -3.56 4.08 10.33
N PRO A 214 -4.52 3.22 9.95
CA PRO A 214 -4.51 2.54 8.65
C PRO A 214 -4.51 3.59 7.53
N ARG A 215 -3.47 3.61 6.70
CA ARG A 215 -3.31 4.61 5.62
C ARG A 215 -3.52 4.04 4.21
N TRP A 216 -3.69 2.73 4.09
CA TRP A 216 -3.76 2.07 2.80
C TRP A 216 -4.64 0.83 2.85
N PHE A 217 -5.40 0.63 1.77
CA PHE A 217 -6.15 -0.59 1.49
C PHE A 217 -5.51 -1.25 0.27
N PRO A 218 -5.24 -2.56 0.31
CA PRO A 218 -4.80 -3.29 -0.87
C PRO A 218 -5.79 -3.11 -2.02
N SER A 219 -5.25 -2.85 -3.20
CA SER A 219 -5.97 -2.92 -4.48
C SER A 219 -6.11 -4.36 -4.94
#